data_AF-A0A2N9PB07-F1
#
_entry.id   AF-A0A2N9PB07-F1
#
_cell.length_a   1.000
_cell.length_b   1.000
_cell.length_c   1.000
_cell.angle_alpha   90.00
_cell.angle_beta   90.00
_cell.angle_gamma   90.00
#
_symmetry.space_group_name_H-M   'P 1'
#
loop_
_entity.id
_entity.type
_entity.pdbx_description
1 polymer ?
#
loop_
_entity_poly.entity_id
_entity_poly.type
_entity_poly.pdbx_seq_one_letter_code
_entity_poly.pdbx_strand_id
1 'polypeptide(L)'
;MFLKNKSILLCLILFSNFITAQGVIEYDEEYPVDFLIYDSSNNILKKPLSSPKSIISSPEELVQSYFFATDSISLKSLFLDKTKYKPKKQKHFDATKKLNYDSNFITLLHKFSYEYDGNEMCYVNYIFKYENIDFTMPTNLSCIKKNNQWYIYRLGNQININEILWIFKSCKIFQLIDGTKSNDMKTDNLISITRGKKNILDVNKLYFKTKQFDNNDSEFFTMAKDNTCSYNGRGLLKNKTIISSFLWKSINIEKLDKLENDGKKQLITSIKTNSIDSICLDSRLTINYNHKNYSILKYKDCTKNIFLTKTNTNELPNPITEFFYVFEKLKTKFISDLSNQILINDDKNFKSIFEKTRGQFNALNTSKLYQLLKEDKTLFKGFLEE
;
A
#
# COMPACT_ATOMS: atom_id res chain seq x y z
N MET A 1 27.71 12.75 -33.86
CA MET A 1 26.36 13.36 -33.76
C MET A 1 25.24 12.36 -33.37
N PHE A 2 25.56 11.22 -32.73
CA PHE A 2 24.60 10.12 -32.42
C PHE A 2 24.26 9.96 -30.93
N LEU A 3 24.79 10.82 -30.05
CA LEU A 3 24.65 10.70 -28.58
C LEU A 3 23.55 11.59 -27.97
N LYS A 4 23.02 12.58 -28.71
CA LYS A 4 21.99 13.50 -28.17
C LYS A 4 20.57 12.90 -28.13
N ASN A 5 20.26 11.93 -29.01
CA ASN A 5 18.90 11.38 -29.12
C ASN A 5 18.58 10.23 -28.14
N LYS A 6 19.59 9.58 -27.54
CA LYS A 6 19.35 8.48 -26.57
C LYS A 6 18.88 8.99 -25.20
N SER A 7 19.35 10.16 -24.77
CA SER A 7 18.93 10.77 -23.50
C SER A 7 17.49 11.31 -23.55
N ILE A 8 17.04 11.79 -24.71
CA ILE A 8 15.67 12.26 -24.92
C ILE A 8 14.68 11.08 -24.91
N LEU A 9 15.04 9.95 -25.53
CA LEU A 9 14.22 8.74 -25.50
C LEU A 9 14.16 8.12 -24.09
N LEU A 10 15.27 8.13 -23.33
CA LEU A 10 15.28 7.70 -21.94
C LEU A 10 14.43 8.63 -21.04
N CYS A 11 14.50 9.95 -21.25
CA CYS A 11 13.61 10.90 -20.59
C CYS A 11 12.14 10.69 -20.99
N LEU A 12 11.82 10.45 -22.26
CA LEU A 12 10.44 10.17 -22.70
C LEU A 12 9.88 8.85 -22.15
N ILE A 13 10.72 7.83 -21.93
CA ILE A 13 10.34 6.57 -21.26
C ILE A 13 10.17 6.77 -19.74
N LEU A 14 10.90 7.70 -19.14
CA LEU A 14 10.72 8.09 -17.73
C LEU A 14 9.49 9.00 -17.54
N PHE A 15 9.15 9.85 -18.51
CA PHE A 15 7.99 10.74 -18.47
C PHE A 15 6.68 10.07 -18.92
N SER A 16 6.71 9.01 -19.74
CA SER A 16 5.49 8.29 -20.15
C SER A 16 4.83 7.44 -19.05
N ASN A 17 5.48 7.32 -17.88
CA ASN A 17 4.87 6.73 -16.69
C ASN A 17 4.11 7.75 -15.82
N PHE A 18 4.11 9.05 -16.17
CA PHE A 18 3.10 9.99 -15.67
C PHE A 18 1.81 9.82 -16.48
N ILE A 19 1.27 8.60 -16.50
CA ILE A 19 -0.17 8.46 -16.71
C ILE A 19 -0.77 9.10 -15.47
N THR A 20 -1.34 10.28 -15.67
CA THR A 20 -2.12 11.01 -14.68
C THR A 20 -3.11 10.05 -14.05
N ALA A 21 -2.80 9.61 -12.84
CA ALA A 21 -3.72 8.85 -12.02
C ALA A 21 -4.74 9.84 -11.43
N GLN A 22 -5.51 10.48 -12.31
CA GLN A 22 -6.70 11.22 -11.90
C GLN A 22 -7.63 10.20 -11.21
N GLY A 23 -7.90 10.42 -9.93
CA GLY A 23 -8.82 9.60 -9.13
C GLY A 23 -8.19 8.54 -8.23
N VAL A 24 -6.86 8.46 -8.09
CA VAL A 24 -6.26 7.63 -7.03
C VAL A 24 -6.32 8.38 -5.71
N ILE A 25 -6.96 7.78 -4.71
CA ILE A 25 -7.09 8.33 -3.37
C ILE A 25 -6.51 7.30 -2.39
N GLU A 26 -5.72 7.79 -1.45
CA GLU A 26 -5.07 7.01 -0.41
C GLU A 26 -5.84 7.11 0.92
N TYR A 27 -5.60 6.15 1.79
CA TYR A 27 -6.01 6.18 3.19
C TYR A 27 -4.96 5.47 4.04
N ASP A 28 -4.91 5.81 5.32
CA ASP A 28 -4.09 5.11 6.29
C ASP A 28 -4.96 4.10 7.05
N GLU A 29 -4.42 2.91 7.29
CA GLU A 29 -5.12 1.84 7.99
C GLU A 29 -4.25 1.27 9.10
N GLU A 30 -4.85 1.08 10.28
CA GLU A 30 -4.27 0.27 11.36
C GLU A 30 -4.64 -1.19 11.11
N TYR A 31 -3.67 -2.09 10.94
CA TYR A 31 -3.93 -3.51 10.70
C TYR A 31 -2.94 -4.41 11.45
N PRO A 32 -3.39 -5.63 11.84
CA PRO A 32 -2.53 -6.59 12.51
C PRO A 32 -1.56 -7.25 11.54
N VAL A 33 -0.36 -7.54 12.03
CA VAL A 33 0.69 -8.19 11.27
C VAL A 33 1.42 -9.23 12.11
N ASP A 34 1.88 -10.26 11.42
CA ASP A 34 2.80 -11.26 11.94
C ASP A 34 4.16 -11.07 11.29
N PHE A 35 5.23 -11.15 12.06
CA PHE A 35 6.60 -11.04 11.55
C PHE A 35 7.44 -12.21 12.04
N LEU A 36 7.94 -13.01 11.10
CA LEU A 36 8.76 -14.19 11.35
C LEU A 36 10.16 -13.96 10.81
N ILE A 37 11.18 -14.15 11.66
CA ILE A 37 12.57 -14.30 11.20
C ILE A 37 12.84 -15.80 11.02
N TYR A 38 13.32 -16.21 9.84
CA TYR A 38 13.69 -17.61 9.60
C TYR A 38 14.97 -17.96 10.34
N ASP A 39 15.04 -19.18 10.86
CA ASP A 39 16.23 -19.69 11.54
C ASP A 39 17.12 -20.47 10.58
N SER A 40 18.34 -20.80 11.01
CA SER A 40 19.31 -21.53 10.19
C SER A 40 18.89 -22.94 9.81
N SER A 41 17.86 -23.52 10.45
CA SER A 41 17.38 -24.88 10.18
C SER A 41 16.34 -24.93 9.07
N ASN A 42 15.62 -23.83 8.81
CA ASN A 42 14.52 -23.77 7.84
C ASN A 42 14.63 -22.62 6.81
N ASN A 43 15.74 -21.87 6.81
CA ASN A 43 15.91 -20.74 5.91
C ASN A 43 16.46 -21.09 4.53
N ILE A 44 16.92 -22.32 4.27
CA ILE A 44 17.51 -22.67 2.96
C ILE A 44 16.49 -23.33 2.06
N LEU A 45 16.24 -22.74 0.89
CA LEU A 45 15.49 -23.36 -0.20
C LEU A 45 16.42 -23.72 -1.36
N LYS A 46 16.49 -25.02 -1.68
CA LYS A 46 17.21 -25.55 -2.85
C LYS A 46 16.25 -25.75 -4.02
N LYS A 47 16.77 -25.98 -5.23
CA LYS A 47 15.93 -26.36 -6.38
C LYS A 47 15.25 -27.73 -6.10
N PRO A 48 13.95 -27.89 -6.36
CA PRO A 48 13.26 -29.16 -6.14
C PRO A 48 13.79 -30.24 -7.09
N LEU A 49 13.94 -31.46 -6.58
CA LEU A 49 14.39 -32.64 -7.35
C LEU A 49 13.32 -33.16 -8.32
N SER A 50 12.05 -32.94 -8.01
CA SER A 50 10.90 -33.32 -8.83
C SER A 50 10.29 -32.12 -9.56
N SER A 51 9.52 -32.37 -10.61
CA SER A 51 8.74 -31.35 -11.32
C SER A 51 7.90 -30.49 -10.35
N PRO A 52 7.71 -29.19 -10.65
CA PRO A 52 6.97 -28.29 -9.77
C PRO A 52 5.58 -28.85 -9.45
N LYS A 53 5.18 -28.77 -8.18
CA LYS A 53 3.83 -29.15 -7.74
C LYS A 53 2.80 -28.30 -8.50
N SER A 54 1.66 -28.90 -8.83
CA SER A 54 0.54 -28.20 -9.48
C SER A 54 -0.09 -27.13 -8.57
N ILE A 55 0.00 -27.31 -7.25
CA ILE A 55 -0.54 -26.40 -6.23
C ILE A 55 0.61 -25.93 -5.33
N ILE A 56 0.70 -24.60 -5.16
CA ILE A 56 1.67 -23.95 -4.29
C ILE A 56 1.00 -23.62 -2.96
N SER A 57 1.34 -24.39 -1.92
CA SER A 57 0.64 -24.40 -0.62
C SER A 57 1.23 -23.42 0.39
N SER A 58 2.47 -22.99 0.18
CA SER A 58 3.14 -22.00 1.03
C SER A 58 3.82 -20.88 0.21
N PRO A 59 4.03 -19.70 0.81
CA PRO A 59 4.75 -18.63 0.12
C PRO A 59 6.25 -18.96 -0.06
N GLU A 60 6.82 -19.85 0.75
CA GLU A 60 8.19 -20.35 0.57
C GLU A 60 8.30 -21.27 -0.66
N GLU A 61 7.32 -22.15 -0.88
CA GLU A 61 7.20 -22.94 -2.13
C GLU A 61 7.04 -22.03 -3.35
N LEU A 62 6.33 -20.90 -3.20
CA LEU A 62 6.20 -19.90 -4.25
C LEU A 62 7.54 -19.23 -4.60
N VAL A 63 8.32 -18.82 -3.58
CA VAL A 63 9.67 -18.27 -3.76
C VAL A 63 10.57 -19.28 -4.48
N GLN A 64 10.57 -20.53 -4.03
CA GLN A 64 11.34 -21.62 -4.65
C GLN A 64 10.94 -21.82 -6.11
N SER A 65 9.64 -21.89 -6.40
CA SER A 65 9.11 -22.11 -7.75
C SER A 65 9.40 -20.94 -8.69
N TYR A 66 9.28 -19.70 -8.18
CA TYR A 66 9.55 -18.49 -8.94
C TYR A 66 11.00 -18.41 -9.38
N PHE A 67 11.91 -18.72 -8.45
CA PHE A 67 13.33 -18.59 -8.69
C PHE A 67 13.86 -19.72 -9.59
N PHE A 68 13.44 -20.96 -9.32
CA PHE A 68 13.93 -22.14 -10.04
C PHE A 68 13.07 -22.52 -11.26
N ALA A 69 12.19 -21.63 -11.72
CA ALA A 69 11.37 -21.86 -12.91
C ALA A 69 12.23 -22.13 -14.15
N THR A 70 11.92 -23.21 -14.87
CA THR A 70 12.67 -23.69 -16.05
C THR A 70 11.98 -23.42 -17.38
N ASP A 71 10.84 -22.75 -17.37
CA ASP A 71 10.10 -22.36 -18.55
C ASP A 71 9.14 -21.18 -18.26
N SER A 72 8.70 -20.53 -19.34
CA SER A 72 7.85 -19.33 -19.27
C SER A 72 6.41 -19.63 -18.81
N ILE A 73 5.89 -20.83 -19.10
CA ILE A 73 4.52 -21.21 -18.77
C ILE A 73 4.40 -21.38 -17.26
N SER A 74 5.30 -22.17 -16.66
CA SER A 74 5.42 -22.36 -15.22
C SER A 74 5.67 -21.03 -14.52
N LEU A 75 6.57 -20.19 -15.00
CA LEU A 75 6.83 -18.90 -14.35
C LEU A 75 5.61 -17.95 -14.40
N LYS A 76 4.90 -17.90 -15.53
CA LYS A 76 3.68 -17.10 -15.69
C LYS A 76 2.54 -17.64 -14.82
N SER A 77 2.48 -18.96 -14.57
CA SER A 77 1.44 -19.59 -13.75
C SER A 77 1.47 -19.12 -12.28
N LEU A 78 2.62 -18.66 -11.78
CA LEU A 78 2.81 -18.18 -10.41
C LEU A 78 2.20 -16.80 -10.12
N PHE A 79 1.91 -15.99 -11.13
CA PHE A 79 1.33 -14.66 -10.93
C PHE A 79 -0.19 -14.73 -10.82
N LEU A 80 -0.79 -14.03 -9.86
CA LEU A 80 -2.26 -13.94 -9.79
C LEU A 80 -2.79 -13.20 -11.04
N ASP A 81 -2.22 -12.03 -11.32
CA ASP A 81 -2.48 -11.26 -12.52
C ASP A 81 -1.43 -11.59 -13.60
N LYS A 82 -1.86 -12.34 -14.62
CA LYS A 82 -0.99 -12.79 -15.72
C LYS A 82 -0.45 -11.63 -16.56
N THR A 83 -1.07 -10.45 -16.51
CA THR A 83 -0.60 -9.27 -17.24
C THR A 83 0.62 -8.61 -16.60
N LYS A 84 0.86 -8.86 -15.31
CA LYS A 84 2.04 -8.36 -14.58
C LYS A 84 3.29 -9.20 -14.80
N TYR A 85 3.16 -10.36 -15.44
CA TYR A 85 4.29 -11.20 -15.81
C TYR A 85 5.16 -10.50 -16.86
N LYS A 86 6.46 -10.39 -16.57
CA LYS A 86 7.47 -9.92 -17.52
C LYS A 86 8.15 -11.13 -18.17
N PRO A 87 8.01 -11.33 -19.50
CA PRO A 87 8.64 -12.46 -20.19
C PRO A 87 10.15 -12.48 -20.00
N LYS A 88 10.71 -13.67 -19.76
CA LYS A 88 12.16 -13.92 -19.74
C LYS A 88 12.61 -14.63 -21.01
N LYS A 89 13.86 -14.39 -21.43
CA LYS A 89 14.46 -15.04 -22.61
C LYS A 89 14.76 -16.52 -22.34
N GLN A 90 14.73 -17.36 -23.38
CA GLN A 90 15.03 -18.80 -23.26
C GLN A 90 16.37 -19.10 -22.57
N LYS A 91 17.42 -18.30 -22.86
CA LYS A 91 18.74 -18.41 -22.20
C LYS A 91 18.66 -18.33 -20.67
N HIS A 92 17.71 -17.60 -20.09
CA HIS A 92 17.51 -17.56 -18.64
C HIS A 92 17.09 -18.93 -18.11
N PHE A 93 16.09 -19.54 -18.75
CA PHE A 93 15.58 -20.85 -18.36
C PHE A 93 16.61 -21.96 -18.57
N ASP A 94 17.38 -21.90 -19.65
CA ASP A 94 18.46 -22.85 -19.91
C ASP A 94 19.58 -22.75 -18.87
N ALA A 95 19.87 -21.53 -18.39
CA ALA A 95 20.81 -21.34 -17.28
C ALA A 95 20.28 -21.96 -15.98
N THR A 96 19.01 -21.72 -15.63
CA THR A 96 18.38 -22.30 -14.42
C THR A 96 18.37 -23.84 -14.44
N LYS A 97 18.19 -24.45 -15.61
CA LYS A 97 18.26 -25.91 -15.78
C LYS A 97 19.64 -26.47 -15.43
N LYS A 98 20.71 -25.72 -15.73
CA LYS A 98 22.12 -26.14 -15.57
C LYS A 98 22.73 -25.80 -14.20
N LEU A 99 22.01 -25.12 -13.31
CA LEU A 99 22.52 -24.76 -11.99
C LEU A 99 22.86 -25.99 -11.15
N ASN A 100 24.00 -25.95 -10.47
CA ASN A 100 24.40 -26.95 -9.48
C ASN A 100 23.56 -26.77 -8.21
N TYR A 101 22.93 -27.86 -7.76
CA TYR A 101 21.95 -27.87 -6.68
C TYR A 101 22.51 -27.52 -5.30
N ASP A 102 23.79 -27.79 -5.06
CA ASP A 102 24.40 -27.59 -3.73
C ASP A 102 25.05 -26.22 -3.58
N SER A 103 25.54 -25.65 -4.68
CA SER A 103 26.18 -24.33 -4.70
C SER A 103 25.20 -23.18 -4.96
N ASN A 104 23.96 -23.46 -5.41
CA ASN A 104 22.98 -22.45 -5.79
C ASN A 104 21.68 -22.60 -4.98
N PHE A 105 21.43 -21.69 -4.04
CA PHE A 105 20.28 -21.77 -3.14
C PHE A 105 19.76 -20.39 -2.71
N ILE A 106 18.54 -20.39 -2.18
CA ILE A 106 17.90 -19.21 -1.60
C ILE A 106 18.04 -19.29 -0.08
N THR A 107 18.43 -18.19 0.55
CA THR A 107 18.37 -18.01 2.01
C THR A 107 17.21 -17.07 2.34
N LEU A 108 16.15 -17.60 2.95
CA LEU A 108 15.04 -16.82 3.49
C LEU A 108 15.52 -15.99 4.69
N LEU A 109 15.08 -14.74 4.77
CA LEU A 109 15.46 -13.81 5.84
C LEU A 109 14.32 -13.57 6.82
N HIS A 110 13.17 -13.15 6.30
CA HIS A 110 11.98 -12.93 7.11
C HIS A 110 10.70 -13.03 6.27
N LYS A 111 9.58 -13.22 6.97
CA LYS A 111 8.23 -13.17 6.42
C LYS A 111 7.41 -12.16 7.21
N PHE A 112 6.77 -11.26 6.48
CA PHE A 112 5.83 -10.28 7.01
C PHE A 112 4.44 -10.63 6.48
N SER A 113 3.51 -10.99 7.36
CA SER A 113 2.18 -11.49 7.03
C SER A 113 1.11 -10.53 7.55
N TYR A 114 0.06 -10.32 6.76
CA TYR A 114 -1.04 -9.41 7.08
C TYR A 114 -2.30 -9.80 6.29
N GLU A 115 -3.44 -9.24 6.64
CA GLU A 115 -4.68 -9.41 5.89
C GLU A 115 -4.99 -8.16 5.06
N TYR A 116 -5.50 -8.36 3.84
CA TYR A 116 -6.00 -7.27 3.01
C TYR A 116 -7.20 -7.75 2.18
N ASP A 117 -8.32 -7.03 2.26
CA ASP A 117 -9.55 -7.35 1.53
C ASP A 117 -9.99 -8.82 1.75
N GLY A 118 -9.88 -9.31 2.99
CA GLY A 118 -10.24 -10.69 3.34
C GLY A 118 -9.31 -11.79 2.81
N ASN A 119 -8.14 -11.43 2.27
CA ASN A 119 -7.15 -12.40 1.79
C ASN A 119 -5.89 -12.37 2.67
N GLU A 120 -5.30 -13.54 2.90
CA GLU A 120 -3.97 -13.65 3.50
C GLU A 120 -2.92 -13.11 2.53
N MET A 121 -2.13 -12.14 2.99
CA MET A 121 -1.03 -11.53 2.27
C MET A 121 0.28 -11.81 2.99
N CYS A 122 1.37 -11.86 2.24
CA CYS A 122 2.69 -11.77 2.86
C CYS A 122 3.76 -11.21 1.94
N TYR A 123 4.80 -10.65 2.55
CA TYR A 123 6.09 -10.40 1.94
C TYR A 123 7.08 -11.45 2.43
N VAL A 124 7.78 -12.11 1.50
CA VAL A 124 8.88 -13.01 1.83
C VAL A 124 10.18 -12.39 1.34
N ASN A 125 11.04 -12.04 2.28
CA ASN A 125 12.37 -11.52 2.00
C ASN A 125 13.39 -12.66 1.98
N TYR A 126 14.26 -12.65 0.97
CA TYR A 126 15.28 -13.66 0.78
C TYR A 126 16.51 -13.13 0.04
N ILE A 127 17.63 -13.80 0.20
CA ILE A 127 18.87 -13.59 -0.53
C ILE A 127 19.11 -14.78 -1.44
N PHE A 128 19.57 -14.51 -2.65
CA PHE A 128 20.06 -15.57 -3.52
C PHE A 128 21.58 -15.76 -3.38
N LYS A 129 22.03 -17.02 -3.35
CA LYS A 129 23.46 -17.39 -3.41
C LYS A 129 23.75 -18.14 -4.70
N TYR A 130 24.56 -17.53 -5.56
CA TYR A 130 25.10 -18.14 -6.78
C TYR A 130 26.53 -18.60 -6.54
N GLU A 131 26.90 -19.70 -7.17
CA GLU A 131 28.30 -20.07 -7.32
C GLU A 131 29.06 -18.95 -8.04
N ASN A 132 30.21 -18.52 -7.49
CA ASN A 132 31.08 -17.47 -8.02
C ASN A 132 30.49 -16.04 -8.01
N ILE A 133 29.49 -15.76 -7.15
CA ILE A 133 29.01 -14.39 -6.91
C ILE A 133 29.14 -14.08 -5.41
N ASP A 134 30.07 -13.19 -5.09
CA ASP A 134 30.45 -12.88 -3.70
C ASP A 134 29.62 -11.74 -3.07
N PHE A 135 28.59 -11.25 -3.76
CA PHE A 135 27.69 -10.24 -3.21
C PHE A 135 26.27 -10.79 -3.05
N THR A 136 25.59 -10.32 -2.01
CA THR A 136 24.20 -10.67 -1.74
C THR A 136 23.26 -9.57 -2.19
N MET A 137 22.23 -9.92 -2.95
CA MET A 137 21.12 -9.01 -3.26
C MET A 137 19.88 -9.51 -2.53
N PRO A 138 19.43 -8.85 -1.43
CA PRO A 138 18.13 -9.16 -0.86
C PRO A 138 17.06 -8.92 -1.91
N THR A 139 15.96 -9.64 -1.83
CA THR A 139 14.79 -9.49 -2.69
C THR A 139 13.56 -9.76 -1.84
N ASN A 140 12.48 -9.05 -2.12
CA ASN A 140 11.22 -9.23 -1.43
C ASN A 140 10.12 -9.63 -2.42
N LEU A 141 9.45 -10.76 -2.15
CA LEU A 141 8.35 -11.25 -2.97
C LEU A 141 7.02 -10.99 -2.26
N SER A 142 6.15 -10.21 -2.91
CA SER A 142 4.79 -9.94 -2.47
C SER A 142 3.87 -11.07 -2.94
N CYS A 143 3.16 -11.67 -1.99
CA CYS A 143 2.36 -12.86 -2.18
C CYS A 143 0.93 -12.66 -1.66
N ILE A 144 -0.04 -13.31 -2.31
CA ILE A 144 -1.43 -13.41 -1.88
C ILE A 144 -1.88 -14.85 -1.91
N LYS A 145 -2.69 -15.27 -0.96
CA LYS A 145 -3.37 -16.56 -0.99
C LYS A 145 -4.78 -16.41 -1.53
N LYS A 146 -5.12 -17.22 -2.53
CA LYS A 146 -6.47 -17.28 -3.10
C LYS A 146 -6.80 -18.73 -3.42
N ASN A 147 -8.00 -19.19 -3.06
CA ASN A 147 -8.45 -20.57 -3.29
C ASN A 147 -7.44 -21.62 -2.78
N ASN A 148 -6.90 -21.42 -1.57
CA ASN A 148 -5.86 -22.27 -0.95
C ASN A 148 -4.53 -22.39 -1.73
N GLN A 149 -4.25 -21.46 -2.65
CA GLN A 149 -2.98 -21.41 -3.38
C GLN A 149 -2.33 -20.02 -3.24
N TRP A 150 -1.00 -20.01 -3.13
CA TRP A 150 -0.22 -18.78 -3.11
C TRP A 150 0.18 -18.33 -4.52
N TYR A 151 0.07 -17.03 -4.75
CA TYR A 151 0.43 -16.37 -6.01
C TYR A 151 1.27 -15.12 -5.76
N ILE A 152 2.09 -14.77 -6.74
CA ILE A 152 2.78 -13.48 -6.80
C ILE A 152 1.73 -12.41 -7.10
N TYR A 153 1.65 -11.42 -6.22
CA TYR A 153 0.71 -10.32 -6.36
C TYR A 153 1.26 -9.05 -5.76
N ARG A 154 1.27 -7.99 -6.55
CA ARG A 154 1.82 -6.69 -6.18
C ARG A 154 0.67 -5.72 -5.98
N LEU A 155 0.43 -5.34 -4.72
CA LEU A 155 -0.48 -4.25 -4.39
C LEU A 155 0.14 -2.91 -4.78
N GLY A 156 -0.72 -1.98 -5.21
CA GLY A 156 -0.33 -0.58 -5.39
C GLY A 156 -0.05 0.09 -4.03
N ASN A 157 0.78 1.14 -4.04
CA ASN A 157 1.11 1.96 -2.85
C ASN A 157 1.81 1.22 -1.71
N GLN A 158 2.45 0.08 -2.00
CA GLN A 158 3.21 -0.67 -1.01
C GLN A 158 4.72 -0.48 -1.15
N ILE A 159 5.16 0.63 -1.76
CA ILE A 159 6.59 0.88 -1.95
C ILE A 159 7.29 1.11 -0.61
N ASN A 160 6.65 1.84 0.32
CA ASN A 160 7.22 2.15 1.62
C ASN A 160 7.51 0.88 2.42
N ILE A 161 6.53 -0.01 2.57
CA ILE A 161 6.71 -1.27 3.30
C ILE A 161 7.70 -2.17 2.59
N ASN A 162 7.64 -2.26 1.26
CA ASN A 162 8.55 -3.08 0.49
C ASN A 162 10.01 -2.61 0.63
N GLU A 163 10.26 -1.30 0.60
CA GLU A 163 11.60 -0.75 0.80
C GLU A 163 12.10 -0.99 2.23
N ILE A 164 11.27 -0.79 3.25
CA ILE A 164 11.67 -1.07 4.65
C ILE A 164 12.06 -2.54 4.81
N LEU A 165 11.20 -3.45 4.35
CA LEU A 165 11.46 -4.90 4.43
C LEU A 165 12.69 -5.31 3.61
N TRP A 166 13.00 -4.58 2.54
CA TRP A 166 14.14 -4.88 1.67
C TRP A 166 15.46 -4.35 2.24
N ILE A 167 15.46 -3.11 2.72
CA ILE A 167 16.64 -2.37 3.18
C ILE A 167 17.09 -2.87 4.55
N PHE A 168 16.14 -3.10 5.48
CA PHE A 168 16.50 -3.30 6.89
C PHE A 168 16.79 -4.77 7.21
N LYS A 169 17.80 -5.00 8.06
CA LYS A 169 18.04 -6.32 8.64
C LYS A 169 16.80 -6.82 9.37
N SER A 170 16.53 -8.12 9.31
CA SER A 170 15.32 -8.74 9.90
C SER A 170 15.13 -8.39 11.38
N CYS A 171 16.20 -8.38 12.17
CA CYS A 171 16.16 -8.03 13.59
C CYS A 171 15.76 -6.56 13.84
N LYS A 172 16.16 -5.63 12.98
CA LYS A 172 15.83 -4.21 13.11
C LYS A 172 14.36 -4.00 12.81
N ILE A 173 13.85 -4.66 11.78
CA ILE A 173 12.40 -4.68 11.48
C ILE A 173 11.63 -5.24 12.66
N PHE A 174 12.08 -6.37 13.23
CA PHE A 174 11.48 -6.97 14.41
C PHE A 174 11.40 -5.98 15.58
N GLN A 175 12.52 -5.33 15.92
CA GLN A 175 12.57 -4.32 17.00
C GLN A 175 11.65 -3.12 16.71
N LEU A 176 11.62 -2.65 15.46
CA LEU A 176 10.78 -1.52 15.04
C LEU A 176 9.30 -1.86 15.16
N ILE A 177 8.88 -3.08 14.80
CA ILE A 177 7.49 -3.55 14.96
C ILE A 177 7.17 -3.73 16.44
N ASP A 178 8.02 -4.46 17.18
CA ASP A 178 7.78 -4.79 18.59
C ASP A 178 7.70 -3.56 19.49
N GLY A 179 8.60 -2.59 19.27
CA GLY A 179 8.59 -1.29 19.95
C GLY A 179 9.19 -1.26 21.33
N THR A 180 9.77 -2.37 21.78
CA THR A 180 10.51 -2.43 23.03
C THR A 180 11.82 -1.67 22.89
N LYS A 181 12.25 -1.01 23.96
CA LYS A 181 13.59 -0.42 24.04
C LYS A 181 14.64 -1.47 23.69
N SER A 182 15.58 -1.07 22.86
CA SER A 182 16.73 -1.85 22.42
C SER A 182 17.99 -1.34 23.14
N ASN A 183 19.07 -2.10 23.06
CA ASN A 183 20.38 -1.63 23.54
C ASN A 183 21.06 -0.66 22.56
N ASP A 184 20.37 -0.28 21.47
CA ASP A 184 20.87 0.60 20.42
C ASP A 184 20.09 1.91 20.42
N MET A 185 20.79 2.99 20.82
CA MET A 185 20.24 4.34 20.92
C MET A 185 19.66 4.85 19.61
N LYS A 186 20.23 4.51 18.45
CA LYS A 186 19.69 4.93 17.15
C LYS A 186 18.39 4.20 16.84
N THR A 187 18.33 2.90 17.13
CA THR A 187 17.09 2.11 16.98
C THR A 187 15.99 2.65 17.91
N ASP A 188 16.33 2.96 19.15
CA ASP A 188 15.38 3.56 20.12
C ASP A 188 14.86 4.92 19.66
N ASN A 189 15.75 5.76 19.12
CA ASN A 189 15.36 7.03 18.53
C ASN A 189 14.38 6.83 17.36
N LEU A 190 14.67 5.89 16.44
CA LEU A 190 13.76 5.56 15.34
C LEU A 190 12.40 5.07 15.85
N ILE A 191 12.37 4.17 16.84
CA ILE A 191 11.13 3.71 17.47
C ILE A 191 10.34 4.90 18.00
N SER A 192 10.98 5.85 18.68
CA SER A 192 10.29 7.01 19.26
C SER A 192 9.67 7.95 18.22
N ILE A 193 10.38 8.24 17.11
CA ILE A 193 9.93 9.23 16.11
C ILE A 193 9.00 8.64 15.06
N THR A 194 9.00 7.33 14.88
CA THR A 194 8.19 6.64 13.84
C THR A 194 6.89 6.08 14.38
N ARG A 195 6.60 6.25 15.68
CA ARG A 195 5.33 5.83 16.26
C ARG A 195 4.25 6.91 16.14
N GLY A 196 3.03 6.44 15.89
CA GLY A 196 1.82 7.25 15.82
C GLY A 196 1.12 7.42 17.17
N LYS A 197 -0.13 7.87 17.12
CA LYS A 197 -1.03 7.85 18.28
C LYS A 197 -1.14 6.38 18.76
N LYS A 198 -1.24 6.17 20.09
CA LYS A 198 -1.26 4.84 20.74
C LYS A 198 0.03 4.00 20.62
N ASN A 199 1.17 4.62 20.32
CA ASN A 199 2.46 3.94 20.26
C ASN A 199 2.50 2.82 19.20
N ILE A 200 1.81 2.98 18.06
CA ILE A 200 1.79 2.03 16.93
C ILE A 200 2.85 2.44 15.91
N LEU A 201 3.58 1.49 15.30
CA LEU A 201 4.56 1.79 14.25
C LEU A 201 3.84 2.34 13.01
N ASP A 202 4.24 3.55 12.57
CA ASP A 202 3.82 4.14 11.30
C ASP A 202 4.89 3.90 10.23
N VAL A 203 4.59 2.97 9.31
CA VAL A 203 5.49 2.56 8.24
C VAL A 203 5.80 3.71 7.30
N ASN A 204 4.88 4.66 7.11
CA ASN A 204 5.11 5.82 6.25
C ASN A 204 6.13 6.76 6.90
N LYS A 205 5.98 7.06 8.19
CA LYS A 205 6.96 7.86 8.94
C LYS A 205 8.33 7.20 8.95
N LEU A 206 8.38 5.89 9.20
CA LEU A 206 9.63 5.13 9.15
C LEU A 206 10.30 5.30 7.79
N TYR A 207 9.57 5.06 6.69
CA TYR A 207 10.09 5.22 5.34
C TYR A 207 10.71 6.60 5.10
N PHE A 208 10.00 7.69 5.42
CA PHE A 208 10.54 9.04 5.23
C PHE A 208 11.79 9.31 6.07
N LYS A 209 11.89 8.72 7.27
CA LYS A 209 13.11 8.79 8.07
C LYS A 209 14.26 8.01 7.46
N THR A 210 14.01 6.85 6.86
CA THR A 210 15.06 6.07 6.18
C THR A 210 15.68 6.80 4.99
N LYS A 211 14.96 7.72 4.34
CA LYS A 211 15.54 8.56 3.26
C LYS A 211 16.63 9.53 3.71
N GLN A 212 16.79 9.72 5.02
CA GLN A 212 17.83 10.56 5.60
C GLN A 212 19.08 9.76 6.00
N PHE A 213 19.06 8.43 5.82
CA PHE A 213 20.17 7.58 6.25
C PHE A 213 21.35 7.68 5.28
N ASP A 214 22.54 7.51 5.82
CA ASP A 214 23.79 7.53 5.06
C ASP A 214 24.65 6.28 5.34
N ASN A 215 25.92 6.31 4.92
CA ASN A 215 26.83 5.18 5.11
C ASN A 215 27.11 4.84 6.59
N ASN A 216 26.91 5.79 7.51
CA ASN A 216 27.05 5.59 8.96
C ASN A 216 25.90 4.78 9.56
N ASP A 217 24.83 4.55 8.80
CA ASP A 217 23.66 3.75 9.20
C ASP A 217 23.69 2.33 8.63
N SER A 218 24.87 1.89 8.16
CA SER A 218 25.08 0.53 7.63
C SER A 218 24.68 -0.58 8.60
N GLU A 219 24.63 -0.31 9.91
CA GLU A 219 24.13 -1.25 10.92
C GLU A 219 22.66 -1.66 10.70
N PHE A 220 21.85 -0.81 10.08
CA PHE A 220 20.46 -1.10 9.72
C PHE A 220 20.33 -1.93 8.45
N PHE A 221 21.32 -1.91 7.56
CA PHE A 221 21.17 -2.39 6.20
C PHE A 221 21.49 -3.87 6.03
N THR A 222 20.59 -4.60 5.34
CA THR A 222 20.75 -6.02 4.98
C THR A 222 21.96 -6.28 4.09
N MET A 223 22.37 -5.28 3.29
CA MET A 223 23.52 -5.39 2.37
C MET A 223 24.87 -5.04 3.02
N ALA A 224 24.91 -4.72 4.31
CA ALA A 224 26.17 -4.48 5.01
C ALA A 224 27.01 -5.77 5.13
N LYS A 225 28.34 -5.63 5.28
CA LYS A 225 29.29 -6.76 5.39
C LYS A 225 28.93 -7.76 6.48
N ASP A 226 28.31 -7.28 7.56
CA ASP A 226 27.79 -8.10 8.64
C ASP A 226 26.26 -7.98 8.68
N ASN A 227 25.57 -9.04 8.28
CA ASN A 227 24.11 -9.17 8.39
C ASN A 227 23.68 -9.89 9.69
N THR A 228 24.63 -10.18 10.58
CA THR A 228 24.31 -10.66 11.92
C THR A 228 23.76 -9.52 12.76
N CYS A 229 23.03 -9.90 13.81
CA CYS A 229 22.42 -8.95 14.71
C CYS A 229 22.63 -9.46 16.13
N SER A 230 23.05 -8.57 17.03
CA SER A 230 23.27 -8.85 18.45
C SER A 230 21.98 -9.15 19.24
N TYR A 231 20.84 -9.22 18.55
CA TYR A 231 19.54 -9.46 19.15
C TYR A 231 19.27 -10.97 19.28
N ASN A 232 19.19 -11.44 20.51
CA ASN A 232 18.91 -12.85 20.86
C ASN A 232 17.44 -13.27 20.65
N GLY A 233 16.55 -12.36 20.24
CA GLY A 233 15.17 -12.71 19.97
C GLY A 233 15.04 -13.48 18.66
N ARG A 234 15.14 -14.80 18.73
CA ARG A 234 14.55 -15.70 17.73
C ARG A 234 13.04 -15.45 17.75
N GLY A 235 12.52 -14.90 16.67
CA GLY A 235 11.40 -13.99 16.82
C GLY A 235 10.27 -14.23 15.84
N LEU A 236 9.17 -14.77 16.37
CA LEU A 236 7.85 -14.63 15.78
C LEU A 236 7.10 -13.57 16.56
N LEU A 237 6.82 -12.42 15.95
CA LEU A 237 5.80 -11.50 16.43
C LEU A 237 4.46 -11.94 15.86
N LYS A 238 3.46 -12.04 16.72
CA LYS A 238 2.08 -12.31 16.32
C LYS A 238 1.19 -11.12 16.64
N ASN A 239 0.30 -10.80 15.71
CA ASN A 239 -0.81 -9.86 15.87
C ASN A 239 -0.37 -8.48 16.40
N LYS A 240 0.77 -7.97 15.91
CA LYS A 240 1.23 -6.62 16.23
C LYS A 240 0.54 -5.66 15.27
N THR A 241 0.01 -4.55 15.78
CA THR A 241 -0.61 -3.54 14.92
C THR A 241 0.45 -2.62 14.33
N ILE A 242 0.31 -2.28 13.06
CA ILE A 242 1.05 -1.20 12.39
C ILE A 242 0.09 -0.28 11.64
N ILE A 243 0.61 0.86 11.17
CA ILE A 243 -0.08 1.79 10.28
C ILE A 243 0.65 1.83 8.94
N SER A 244 -0.09 1.68 7.85
CA SER A 244 0.41 1.92 6.49
C SER A 244 -0.65 2.51 5.59
N SER A 245 -0.23 3.08 4.45
CA SER A 245 -1.17 3.64 3.47
C SER A 245 -1.58 2.58 2.43
N PHE A 246 -2.86 2.60 2.07
CA PHE A 246 -3.43 1.81 0.98
C PHE A 246 -4.10 2.72 -0.05
N LEU A 247 -4.46 2.12 -1.19
CA LEU A 247 -5.29 2.76 -2.20
C LEU A 247 -6.73 2.30 -2.06
N TRP A 248 -7.65 3.23 -2.19
CA TRP A 248 -9.03 2.88 -2.42
C TRP A 248 -9.18 2.21 -3.79
N LYS A 249 -9.84 1.05 -3.85
CA LYS A 249 -10.02 0.29 -5.09
C LYS A 249 -11.00 0.95 -6.05
N SER A 250 -12.07 1.52 -5.51
CA SER A 250 -13.10 2.22 -6.27
C SER A 250 -13.75 3.27 -5.38
N ILE A 251 -13.68 4.52 -5.83
CA ILE A 251 -14.41 5.65 -5.27
C ILE A 251 -15.19 6.30 -6.40
N ASN A 252 -16.44 6.60 -6.12
CA ASN A 252 -17.26 7.42 -6.99
C ASN A 252 -17.88 8.55 -6.17
N ILE A 253 -17.57 9.79 -6.56
CA ILE A 253 -18.14 11.01 -5.99
C ILE A 253 -19.00 11.63 -7.08
N GLU A 254 -20.32 11.52 -6.93
CA GLU A 254 -21.29 12.08 -7.87
C GLU A 254 -21.90 13.35 -7.31
N LYS A 255 -21.84 14.44 -8.08
CA LYS A 255 -22.78 15.55 -7.94
C LYS A 255 -24.05 15.23 -8.72
N LEU A 256 -25.20 15.48 -8.11
CA LEU A 256 -26.50 15.14 -8.68
C LEU A 256 -27.25 16.40 -9.15
N ASP A 257 -26.49 17.37 -9.65
CA ASP A 257 -26.94 18.73 -9.99
C ASP A 257 -27.89 18.81 -11.20
N LYS A 258 -28.15 17.73 -11.95
CA LYS A 258 -29.09 17.76 -13.10
C LYS A 258 -29.92 16.48 -13.26
N LEU A 259 -31.23 16.69 -13.19
CA LEU A 259 -32.30 15.81 -13.67
C LEU A 259 -32.14 15.56 -15.18
N GLU A 260 -31.32 14.59 -15.61
CA GLU A 260 -31.30 14.21 -17.04
C GLU A 260 -31.24 12.71 -17.34
N ASN A 261 -31.35 11.81 -16.35
CA ASN A 261 -31.45 10.37 -16.65
C ASN A 261 -32.58 9.69 -15.87
N ASP A 262 -33.55 9.14 -16.60
CA ASP A 262 -34.81 8.57 -16.08
C ASP A 262 -34.62 7.44 -15.04
N GLY A 263 -33.46 6.80 -14.98
CA GLY A 263 -33.13 5.84 -13.92
C GLY A 263 -32.93 6.46 -12.53
N LYS A 264 -32.56 7.74 -12.43
CA LYS A 264 -32.30 8.44 -11.14
C LYS A 264 -33.57 9.01 -10.48
N LYS A 265 -34.69 9.11 -11.21
CA LYS A 265 -36.00 9.51 -10.66
C LYS A 265 -36.50 8.52 -9.61
N GLN A 266 -36.30 7.21 -9.81
CA GLN A 266 -36.78 6.18 -8.86
C GLN A 266 -36.16 6.31 -7.46
N LEU A 267 -34.88 6.68 -7.36
CA LEU A 267 -34.21 6.88 -6.07
C LEU A 267 -34.79 8.06 -5.30
N ILE A 268 -35.17 9.13 -6.02
CA ILE A 268 -35.79 10.34 -5.45
C ILE A 268 -37.29 10.12 -5.19
N THR A 269 -38.02 9.39 -6.04
CA THR A 269 -39.44 9.08 -5.83
C THR A 269 -39.68 8.07 -4.73
N SER A 270 -38.69 7.23 -4.39
CA SER A 270 -38.74 6.39 -3.18
C SER A 270 -38.64 7.18 -1.87
N ILE A 271 -38.30 8.48 -1.95
CA ILE A 271 -38.22 9.42 -0.83
C ILE A 271 -39.36 10.46 -0.90
N LYS A 272 -39.93 10.72 -2.08
CA LYS A 272 -41.01 11.70 -2.26
C LYS A 272 -42.40 11.07 -2.08
N THR A 273 -43.02 11.38 -0.94
CA THR A 273 -44.47 11.58 -0.84
C THR A 273 -44.72 12.93 -0.18
N ASN A 274 -44.58 14.03 -0.95
CA ASN A 274 -45.41 15.25 -0.92
C ASN A 274 -44.73 16.42 -1.65
N SER A 275 -45.55 17.28 -2.27
CA SER A 275 -45.17 18.41 -3.14
C SER A 275 -44.56 19.62 -2.41
N ILE A 276 -44.20 19.49 -1.13
CA ILE A 276 -43.75 20.58 -0.25
C ILE A 276 -42.33 20.33 0.31
N ASP A 277 -41.72 19.17 0.04
CA ASP A 277 -40.41 18.86 0.62
C ASP A 277 -39.30 19.71 -0.01
N SER A 278 -38.79 20.65 0.78
CA SER A 278 -37.66 21.52 0.45
C SER A 278 -36.33 20.78 0.43
N ILE A 279 -36.26 19.45 0.26
CA ILE A 279 -35.02 18.68 0.38
C ILE A 279 -34.61 18.09 -0.97
N CYS A 280 -33.43 18.49 -1.44
CA CYS A 280 -32.80 18.11 -2.70
C CYS A 280 -31.63 17.16 -2.43
N LEU A 281 -31.51 16.05 -3.16
CA LEU A 281 -30.30 15.22 -3.11
C LEU A 281 -29.18 15.94 -3.87
N ASP A 282 -28.09 16.28 -3.18
CA ASP A 282 -26.98 17.09 -3.70
C ASP A 282 -25.86 16.20 -4.26
N SER A 283 -25.37 15.26 -3.45
CA SER A 283 -24.23 14.44 -3.84
C SER A 283 -24.21 13.07 -3.17
N ARG A 284 -23.46 12.16 -3.77
CA ARG A 284 -23.28 10.78 -3.32
C ARG A 284 -21.81 10.40 -3.37
N LEU A 285 -21.29 9.87 -2.27
CA LEU A 285 -20.01 9.18 -2.23
C LEU A 285 -20.28 7.68 -2.10
N THR A 286 -19.69 6.88 -2.98
CA THR A 286 -19.71 5.42 -2.93
C THR A 286 -18.29 4.88 -2.89
N ILE A 287 -18.01 3.95 -2.00
CA ILE A 287 -16.69 3.34 -1.79
C ILE A 287 -16.84 1.83 -1.76
N ASN A 288 -15.97 1.11 -2.47
CA ASN A 288 -15.80 -0.32 -2.29
C ASN A 288 -14.62 -0.62 -1.37
N TYR A 289 -14.87 -1.35 -0.29
CA TYR A 289 -13.87 -1.71 0.72
C TYR A 289 -14.21 -3.07 1.35
N ASN A 290 -13.22 -3.96 1.46
CA ASN A 290 -13.39 -5.32 2.01
C ASN A 290 -14.58 -6.06 1.38
N HIS A 291 -14.64 -6.04 0.05
CA HIS A 291 -15.75 -6.59 -0.76
C HIS A 291 -17.16 -6.05 -0.45
N LYS A 292 -17.29 -4.97 0.33
CA LYS A 292 -18.56 -4.32 0.66
C LYS A 292 -18.63 -2.93 0.02
N ASN A 293 -19.84 -2.54 -0.35
CA ASN A 293 -20.12 -1.20 -0.88
C ASN A 293 -20.70 -0.33 0.22
N TYR A 294 -20.01 0.78 0.51
CA TYR A 294 -20.46 1.80 1.45
C TYR A 294 -20.90 3.03 0.67
N SER A 295 -21.97 3.68 1.11
CA SER A 295 -22.40 4.95 0.51
C SER A 295 -22.90 5.93 1.55
N ILE A 296 -22.56 7.19 1.33
CA ILE A 296 -23.13 8.34 2.04
C ILE A 296 -23.77 9.27 1.02
N LEU A 297 -25.01 9.65 1.30
CA LEU A 297 -25.79 10.61 0.53
C LEU A 297 -25.82 11.93 1.28
N LYS A 298 -25.56 13.03 0.58
CA LYS A 298 -25.76 14.40 1.06
C LYS A 298 -27.02 14.97 0.44
N TYR A 299 -27.89 15.47 1.30
CA TYR A 299 -29.07 16.23 0.91
C TYR A 299 -28.88 17.69 1.30
N LYS A 300 -29.42 18.61 0.51
CA LYS A 300 -29.46 20.03 0.77
C LYS A 300 -30.91 20.49 0.86
N ASP A 301 -31.24 21.28 1.85
CA ASP A 301 -32.50 22.01 1.84
C ASP A 301 -32.49 23.05 0.68
N CYS A 302 -33.35 22.91 -0.30
CA CYS A 302 -33.48 23.81 -1.45
C CYS A 302 -33.92 25.23 -1.01
N THR A 303 -34.34 25.42 0.23
CA THR A 303 -34.74 26.72 0.84
C THR A 303 -33.79 27.22 1.94
N LYS A 304 -32.97 26.35 2.53
CA LYS A 304 -31.98 26.69 3.58
C LYS A 304 -30.65 26.00 3.30
N ASN A 305 -29.50 26.61 3.60
CA ASN A 305 -28.22 25.89 3.56
C ASN A 305 -28.13 24.93 4.77
N ILE A 306 -28.91 23.85 4.77
CA ILE A 306 -28.85 22.79 5.77
C ILE A 306 -28.58 21.49 5.02
N PHE A 307 -27.55 20.76 5.47
CA PHE A 307 -27.17 19.49 4.90
C PHE A 307 -27.55 18.32 5.81
N LEU A 308 -28.17 17.29 5.23
CA LEU A 308 -28.46 16.03 5.91
C LEU A 308 -27.65 14.91 5.27
N THR A 309 -27.17 13.95 6.07
CA THR A 309 -26.48 12.76 5.57
C THR A 309 -27.23 11.48 5.88
N LYS A 310 -27.19 10.53 4.93
CA LYS A 310 -27.72 9.17 5.12
C LYS A 310 -26.69 8.14 4.66
N THR A 311 -26.38 7.19 5.53
CA THR A 311 -25.51 6.05 5.21
C THR A 311 -26.34 4.81 4.88
N ASN A 312 -25.78 3.88 4.12
CA ASN A 312 -26.41 2.58 3.85
C ASN A 312 -26.15 1.54 4.95
N THR A 313 -25.31 1.85 5.93
CA THR A 313 -24.91 0.96 7.04
C THR A 313 -24.66 1.79 8.31
N ASN A 314 -24.90 1.20 9.48
CA ASN A 314 -24.69 1.86 10.78
C ASN A 314 -23.27 1.63 11.32
N GLU A 315 -22.64 0.51 10.97
CA GLU A 315 -21.28 0.17 11.38
C GLU A 315 -20.32 0.42 10.21
N LEU A 316 -19.42 1.39 10.40
CA LEU A 316 -18.43 1.76 9.40
C LEU A 316 -17.03 1.43 9.92
N PRO A 317 -16.17 0.76 9.13
CA PRO A 317 -14.78 0.60 9.49
C PRO A 317 -14.07 1.96 9.53
N ASN A 318 -12.98 2.07 10.31
CA ASN A 318 -12.28 3.34 10.56
C ASN A 318 -11.98 4.16 9.30
N PRO A 319 -11.34 3.64 8.23
CA PRO A 319 -11.00 4.47 7.07
C PRO A 319 -12.25 4.98 6.31
N ILE A 320 -13.35 4.22 6.34
CA ILE A 320 -14.64 4.67 5.77
C ILE A 320 -15.25 5.79 6.61
N THR A 321 -15.20 5.64 7.95
CA THR A 321 -15.70 6.66 8.89
C THR A 321 -14.98 7.99 8.71
N GLU A 322 -13.66 7.97 8.58
CA GLU A 322 -12.84 9.17 8.34
C GLU A 322 -13.22 9.86 7.03
N PHE A 323 -13.35 9.10 5.95
CA PHE A 323 -13.68 9.68 4.66
C PHE A 323 -15.13 10.18 4.59
N PHE A 324 -16.08 9.48 5.23
CA PHE A 324 -17.46 9.95 5.35
C PHE A 324 -17.54 11.25 6.13
N TYR A 325 -16.77 11.40 7.22
CA TYR A 325 -16.71 12.65 7.96
C TYR A 325 -16.16 13.81 7.12
N VAL A 326 -15.07 13.58 6.40
CA VAL A 326 -14.49 14.57 5.47
C VAL A 326 -15.50 14.95 4.40
N PHE A 327 -16.16 13.95 3.81
CA PHE A 327 -17.19 14.16 2.81
C PHE A 327 -18.31 15.01 3.38
N GLU A 328 -18.91 14.64 4.50
CA GLU A 328 -19.99 15.39 5.16
C GLU A 328 -19.63 16.87 5.39
N LYS A 329 -18.41 17.14 5.90
CA LYS A 329 -18.03 18.49 6.34
C LYS A 329 -17.51 19.40 5.25
N LEU A 330 -17.02 18.88 4.13
CA LEU A 330 -16.39 19.67 3.08
C LEU A 330 -17.22 19.71 1.81
N LYS A 331 -17.13 20.84 1.11
CA LYS A 331 -17.72 21.02 -0.23
C LYS A 331 -17.25 19.90 -1.16
N THR A 332 -18.18 19.23 -1.82
CA THR A 332 -17.86 18.12 -2.75
C THR A 332 -16.88 18.56 -3.86
N LYS A 333 -17.01 19.81 -4.33
CA LYS A 333 -16.07 20.40 -5.30
C LYS A 333 -14.65 20.51 -4.73
N PHE A 334 -14.51 20.92 -3.47
CA PHE A 334 -13.19 21.03 -2.82
C PHE A 334 -12.48 19.67 -2.74
N ILE A 335 -13.20 18.60 -2.38
CA ILE A 335 -12.64 17.24 -2.34
C ILE A 335 -12.19 16.80 -3.74
N SER A 336 -13.02 17.06 -4.76
CA SER A 336 -12.69 16.77 -6.15
C SER A 336 -11.43 17.53 -6.60
N ASP A 337 -11.36 18.83 -6.33
CA ASP A 337 -10.22 19.68 -6.70
C ASP A 337 -8.95 19.21 -5.99
N LEU A 338 -9.06 18.84 -4.71
CA LEU A 338 -7.96 18.35 -3.88
C LEU A 338 -7.50 16.94 -4.30
N SER A 339 -8.36 16.13 -4.91
CA SER A 339 -8.00 14.80 -5.44
C SER A 339 -7.11 14.86 -6.68
N ASN A 340 -7.03 16.01 -7.34
CA ASN A 340 -6.09 16.23 -8.43
C ASN A 340 -4.65 16.16 -7.90
N GLN A 341 -3.74 15.64 -8.74
CA GLN A 341 -2.32 15.57 -8.41
C GLN A 341 -1.58 16.89 -8.67
N ILE A 342 -2.22 17.80 -9.41
CA ILE A 342 -1.67 19.11 -9.78
C ILE A 342 -2.41 20.16 -8.96
N LEU A 343 -1.66 21.11 -8.39
CA LEU A 343 -2.22 22.28 -7.74
C LEU A 343 -2.83 23.19 -8.82
N ILE A 344 -4.14 23.40 -8.75
CA ILE A 344 -4.89 24.21 -9.73
C ILE A 344 -5.36 25.54 -9.11
N ASN A 345 -5.13 25.74 -7.80
CA ASN A 345 -5.67 26.87 -7.05
C ASN A 345 -4.56 27.58 -6.26
N ASP A 346 -4.47 28.89 -6.44
CA ASP A 346 -3.49 29.78 -5.79
C ASP A 346 -3.92 30.25 -4.40
N ASP A 347 -5.13 29.87 -3.95
CA ASP A 347 -5.58 30.11 -2.57
C ASP A 347 -4.57 29.50 -1.58
N LYS A 348 -4.04 30.35 -0.68
CA LYS A 348 -2.99 29.98 0.28
C LYS A 348 -3.43 28.84 1.20
N ASN A 349 -4.70 28.83 1.62
CA ASN A 349 -5.24 27.79 2.48
C ASN A 349 -5.40 26.48 1.68
N PHE A 350 -5.90 26.56 0.44
CA PHE A 350 -5.96 25.41 -0.46
C PHE A 350 -4.58 24.78 -0.65
N LYS A 351 -3.55 25.58 -0.96
CA LYS A 351 -2.18 25.11 -1.14
C LYS A 351 -1.64 24.42 0.12
N SER A 352 -1.86 25.02 1.29
CA SER A 352 -1.43 24.41 2.56
C SER A 352 -2.14 23.09 2.83
N ILE A 353 -3.45 23.01 2.58
CA ILE A 353 -4.21 21.76 2.73
C ILE A 353 -3.71 20.73 1.71
N PHE A 354 -3.51 21.15 0.46
CA PHE A 354 -3.01 20.30 -0.62
C PHE A 354 -1.71 19.62 -0.19
N GLU A 355 -0.69 20.39 0.18
CA GLU A 355 0.63 19.89 0.59
C GLU A 355 0.56 18.98 1.81
N LYS A 356 -0.21 19.35 2.85
CA LYS A 356 -0.32 18.59 4.10
C LYS A 356 -1.11 17.29 3.97
N THR A 357 -1.93 17.15 2.94
CA THR A 357 -2.83 15.98 2.76
C THR A 357 -2.37 14.99 1.70
N ARG A 358 -1.17 15.19 1.12
CA ARG A 358 -0.62 14.25 0.14
C ARG A 358 -0.16 12.94 0.77
N GLY A 359 -0.43 11.84 0.07
CA GLY A 359 0.07 10.50 0.34
C GLY A 359 1.39 10.19 -0.37
N GLN A 360 1.73 8.91 -0.49
CA GLN A 360 3.02 8.47 -1.06
C GLN A 360 3.13 8.80 -2.56
N PHE A 361 2.03 8.78 -3.31
CA PHE A 361 2.02 9.07 -4.75
C PHE A 361 1.63 10.51 -5.09
N ASN A 362 1.76 11.44 -4.13
CA ASN A 362 1.20 12.78 -4.27
C ASN A 362 -0.34 12.78 -4.53
N ALA A 363 -0.99 11.65 -4.23
CA ALA A 363 -2.43 11.50 -4.24
C ALA A 363 -3.04 12.04 -2.95
N LEU A 364 -4.32 12.38 -2.95
CA LEU A 364 -5.04 12.79 -1.75
C LEU A 364 -5.08 11.61 -0.76
N ASN A 365 -4.55 11.80 0.44
CA ASN A 365 -4.72 10.88 1.56
C ASN A 365 -5.87 11.37 2.47
N THR A 366 -6.93 10.59 2.50
CA THR A 366 -8.18 10.91 3.22
C THR A 366 -8.02 10.90 4.74
N SER A 367 -7.18 10.03 5.29
CA SER A 367 -6.86 10.00 6.72
C SER A 367 -6.10 11.24 7.17
N LYS A 368 -5.13 11.71 6.36
CA LYS A 368 -4.43 12.98 6.62
C LYS A 368 -5.37 14.18 6.53
N LEU A 369 -6.24 14.21 5.53
CA LEU A 369 -7.25 15.27 5.38
C LEU A 369 -8.22 15.30 6.57
N TYR A 370 -8.68 14.13 7.02
CA TYR A 370 -9.50 13.99 8.21
C TYR A 370 -8.82 14.54 9.47
N GLN A 371 -7.56 14.16 9.71
CA GLN A 371 -6.78 14.63 10.85
C GLN A 371 -6.58 16.14 10.81
N LEU A 372 -6.17 16.68 9.65
CA LEU A 372 -5.97 18.12 9.47
C LEU A 372 -7.26 18.92 9.69
N LEU A 373 -8.39 18.42 9.20
CA LEU A 373 -9.70 19.04 9.41
C LEU A 373 -10.12 19.05 10.88
N LYS A 374 -9.76 18.03 11.65
CA LYS A 374 -10.02 18.00 13.10
C LYS A 374 -9.11 18.95 13.88
N GLU A 375 -7.85 19.05 13.49
CA GLU A 375 -6.82 19.78 14.23
C GLU A 375 -6.79 21.28 13.89
N ASP A 376 -7.10 21.68 12.66
CA ASP A 376 -7.07 23.08 12.21
C ASP A 376 -8.30 23.43 11.35
N LYS A 377 -9.45 23.59 12.00
CA LYS A 377 -10.70 23.97 11.32
C LYS A 377 -10.62 25.33 10.61
N THR A 378 -9.77 26.23 11.08
CA THR A 378 -9.67 27.59 10.52
C THR A 378 -9.14 27.59 9.10
N LEU A 379 -8.23 26.68 8.80
CA LEU A 379 -7.69 26.44 7.46
C LEU A 379 -8.79 26.08 6.45
N PHE A 380 -9.92 25.51 6.91
CA PHE A 380 -11.01 25.04 6.06
C PHE A 380 -12.18 26.01 5.91
N LYS A 381 -12.16 27.20 6.53
CA LYS A 381 -13.32 28.09 6.63
C LYS A 381 -14.06 28.34 5.30
N GLY A 382 -13.34 28.50 4.18
CA GLY A 382 -13.94 28.71 2.84
C GLY A 382 -14.45 27.43 2.15
N PHE A 383 -14.09 26.26 2.67
CA PHE A 383 -14.28 24.94 2.07
C PHE A 383 -15.27 24.05 2.83
N LEU A 384 -15.72 24.47 4.02
CA LEU A 384 -16.75 23.77 4.80
C LEU A 384 -18.13 23.87 4.12
N GLU A 385 -18.94 22.84 4.28
CA GLU A 385 -20.40 22.93 4.09
C GLU A 385 -20.97 23.72 5.28
N GLU A 386 -21.65 24.83 5.01
CA GLU A 386 -22.35 25.65 6.02
C GLU A 386 -23.79 25.20 6.21
#